data_AF-A0AAD1H213-F1
#
_entry.id   AF-A0AAD1H213-F1
#
_cell.length_a   1.000
_cell.length_b   1.000
_cell.length_c   1.000
_cell.angle_alpha   90.00
_cell.angle_beta   90.00
_cell.angle_gamma   90.00
#
_symmetry.space_group_name_H-M   'P 1'
#
loop_
_entity.id
_entity.type
_entity.pdbx_description
1 polymer ?
#
loop_
_entity_poly.entity_id
_entity_poly.type
_entity_poly.pdbx_seq_one_letter_code
_entity_poly.pdbx_strand_id
1 'polypeptide(L)'
;MHALGASERGFFSLLSVMERGNILPPDEIRDLTDAANQTSAAMAATAAQVVSMERTANLSPQSRSHLAPTINALTAQLSAGVRQYNEMVTAAAQLVSSANGNGSPAATPAALQQRYRDELADATDRLIGWARAFDELGGLPRV
;
A
#
# COMPACT_ATOMS: atom_id res chain seq x y z
N MET A 1 -2.47 4.44 11.87
CA MET A 1 -1.04 4.05 11.79
C MET A 1 -0.76 2.61 12.24
N HIS A 2 -1.33 2.11 13.35
CA HIS A 2 -1.09 0.72 13.78
C HIS A 2 -1.46 -0.37 12.74
N ALA A 3 -2.49 -0.14 11.92
CA ALA A 3 -2.89 -1.08 10.86
C ALA A 3 -1.83 -1.20 9.76
N LEU A 4 -1.23 -0.08 9.33
CA LEU A 4 -0.23 -0.08 8.26
C LEU A 4 1.02 -0.85 8.67
N GLY A 5 1.55 -0.60 9.87
CA GLY A 5 2.75 -1.30 10.34
C GLY A 5 2.53 -2.80 10.60
N ALA A 6 1.30 -3.23 10.87
CA ALA A 6 0.97 -4.65 10.94
C ALA A 6 0.94 -5.29 9.53
N SER A 7 0.34 -4.59 8.57
CA SER A 7 0.29 -5.02 7.17
C SER A 7 1.68 -5.07 6.52
N GLU A 8 2.56 -4.11 6.80
CA GLU A 8 3.95 -4.12 6.33
C GLU A 8 4.71 -5.36 6.82
N ARG A 9 4.63 -5.67 8.12
CA ARG A 9 5.27 -6.87 8.66
C ARG A 9 4.71 -8.16 8.05
N GLY A 10 3.39 -8.22 7.87
CA GLY A 10 2.74 -9.32 7.18
C GLY A 10 3.23 -9.47 5.74
N PHE A 11 3.37 -8.35 5.04
CA PHE A 11 3.83 -8.32 3.66
C PHE A 11 5.29 -8.76 3.50
N PHE A 12 6.21 -8.28 4.33
CA PHE A 12 7.61 -8.74 4.30
C PHE A 12 7.75 -10.24 4.57
N SER A 13 6.88 -10.78 5.43
CA SER A 13 6.80 -12.23 5.64
C SER A 13 6.37 -12.97 4.36
N LEU A 14 5.37 -12.44 3.64
CA LEU A 14 4.90 -12.99 2.36
C LEU A 14 5.96 -12.90 1.26
N LEU A 15 6.66 -11.76 1.14
CA LEU A 15 7.79 -11.58 0.20
C LEU A 15 8.86 -12.66 0.43
N SER A 16 9.23 -12.88 1.69
CA SER A 16 10.20 -13.91 2.06
C SER A 16 9.74 -15.33 1.66
N VAL A 17 8.44 -15.60 1.70
CA VAL A 17 7.87 -16.88 1.24
C VAL A 17 7.88 -16.98 -0.29
N MET A 18 7.55 -15.89 -1.00
CA MET A 18 7.59 -15.85 -2.47
C MET A 18 9.00 -16.08 -3.01
N GLU A 19 10.01 -15.44 -2.42
CA GLU A 19 11.42 -15.63 -2.77
C GLU A 19 11.87 -17.08 -2.55
N ARG A 20 11.62 -17.65 -1.36
CA ARG A 20 12.01 -19.03 -1.06
C ARG A 20 11.27 -20.07 -1.89
N GLY A 21 10.00 -19.80 -2.22
CA GLY A 21 9.16 -20.68 -3.01
C GLY A 21 9.35 -20.56 -4.52
N ASN A 22 10.21 -19.63 -4.99
CA ASN A 22 10.38 -19.29 -6.39
C ASN A 22 9.02 -19.02 -7.09
N ILE A 23 8.11 -18.35 -6.36
CA ILE A 23 6.72 -18.12 -6.78
C ILE A 23 6.63 -17.01 -7.82
N LEU A 24 7.54 -16.03 -7.76
CA LEU A 24 7.66 -14.91 -8.70
C LEU A 24 9.13 -14.77 -9.12
N PRO A 25 9.39 -14.25 -10.34
CA PRO A 25 10.73 -13.82 -10.74
C PRO A 25 11.31 -12.77 -9.76
N PRO A 26 12.64 -12.75 -9.55
CA PRO A 26 13.28 -11.80 -8.64
C PRO A 26 12.98 -10.33 -8.97
N ASP A 27 12.87 -9.99 -10.26
CA ASP A 27 12.57 -8.62 -10.69
C ASP A 27 11.15 -8.21 -10.28
N GLU A 28 10.15 -9.09 -10.41
CA GLU A 28 8.77 -8.82 -9.97
C GLU A 28 8.68 -8.65 -8.44
N ILE A 29 9.45 -9.44 -7.68
CA ILE A 29 9.53 -9.30 -6.22
C ILE A 29 10.15 -7.95 -5.84
N ARG A 30 11.17 -7.51 -6.58
CA ARG A 30 11.80 -6.21 -6.37
C ARG A 30 10.85 -5.07 -6.68
N ASP A 31 10.18 -5.09 -7.83
CA ASP A 31 9.22 -4.07 -8.23
C ASP A 31 8.06 -3.95 -7.23
N LEU A 32 7.56 -5.09 -6.77
CA LEU A 32 6.53 -5.18 -5.73
C LEU A 32 7.02 -4.58 -4.39
N THR A 33 8.28 -4.85 -4.01
CA THR A 33 8.89 -4.31 -2.80
C THR A 33 9.09 -2.79 -2.89
N ASP A 34 9.59 -2.31 -4.02
CA ASP A 34 9.83 -0.90 -4.28
C ASP A 34 8.51 -0.11 -4.28
N ALA A 35 7.46 -0.64 -4.93
CA ALA A 35 6.12 -0.06 -4.90
C ALA A 35 5.56 0.02 -3.48
N ALA A 36 5.63 -1.07 -2.71
CA ALA A 36 5.14 -1.10 -1.34
C ALA A 36 5.85 -0.09 -0.43
N ASN A 37 7.18 0.02 -0.55
CA ASN A 37 8.00 0.98 0.21
C ASN A 37 7.69 2.42 -0.18
N GLN A 38 7.55 2.70 -1.48
CA GLN A 38 7.24 4.04 -1.96
C GLN A 38 5.88 4.52 -1.42
N THR A 39 4.86 3.67 -1.50
CA THR A 39 3.52 4.02 -1.02
C THR A 39 3.48 4.18 0.49
N SER A 40 4.17 3.33 1.25
CA SER A 40 4.20 3.47 2.71
C SER A 40 4.92 4.74 3.15
N ALA A 41 6.01 5.11 2.47
CA ALA A 41 6.72 6.37 2.69
C ALA A 41 5.83 7.59 2.37
N ALA A 42 5.12 7.58 1.24
CA ALA A 42 4.21 8.66 0.85
C ALA A 42 3.04 8.83 1.85
N MET A 43 2.47 7.72 2.32
CA MET A 43 1.43 7.75 3.36
C MET A 43 1.97 8.29 4.69
N ALA A 44 3.19 7.92 5.10
CA ALA A 44 3.81 8.43 6.32
C ALA A 44 4.07 9.94 6.24
N ALA A 45 4.56 10.44 5.10
CA ALA A 45 4.76 11.87 4.85
C ALA A 45 3.44 12.66 4.92
N THR A 46 2.39 12.15 4.27
CA THR A 46 1.05 12.77 4.28
C THR A 46 0.45 12.79 5.69
N ALA A 47 0.61 11.71 6.46
CA ALA A 47 0.16 11.67 7.86
C ALA A 47 0.89 12.71 8.73
N ALA A 48 2.20 12.90 8.53
CA ALA A 48 2.95 13.95 9.23
C ALA A 48 2.44 15.36 8.90
N GLN A 49 2.06 15.60 7.64
CA GLN A 49 1.46 16.87 7.22
C GLN A 49 0.12 17.13 7.89
N VAL A 50 -0.75 16.12 7.96
CA VAL A 50 -2.04 16.21 8.67
C VAL A 50 -1.83 16.60 10.13
N VAL A 51 -0.91 15.94 10.84
CA VAL A 51 -0.58 16.27 12.24
C VAL A 51 -0.05 17.70 12.39
N SER A 52 0.77 18.17 11.44
CA SER A 52 1.26 19.55 11.43
C SER A 52 0.13 20.57 11.24
N MET A 53 -0.81 20.29 10.34
CA MET A 53 -1.98 21.14 10.09
C MET A 53 -2.94 21.15 11.28
N GLU A 54 -3.19 20.00 11.91
CA GLU A 54 -4.00 19.90 13.13
C GLU A 54 -3.38 20.69 14.29
N ARG A 55 -2.05 20.60 14.46
CA ARG A 55 -1.33 21.40 15.45
C ARG A 55 -1.49 22.90 15.17
N THR A 56 -1.38 23.32 13.91
CA THR A 56 -1.56 24.72 13.50
C THR A 56 -2.99 25.20 13.75
N ALA A 57 -3.98 24.38 13.39
CA ALA A 57 -5.40 24.62 13.66
C ALA A 57 -5.69 24.72 15.16
N ASN A 58 -4.95 23.99 16.02
CA ASN A 58 -5.10 24.09 17.46
C ASN A 58 -4.52 25.38 18.06
N LEU A 59 -3.43 25.89 17.47
CA LEU A 59 -2.77 27.12 17.94
C LEU A 59 -3.46 28.40 17.42
N SER A 60 -4.14 28.33 16.27
CA SER A 60 -4.84 29.46 15.65
C SER A 60 -6.31 29.12 15.36
N PRO A 61 -7.27 29.57 16.19
CA PRO A 61 -8.70 29.34 15.98
C PRO A 61 -9.23 29.89 14.66
N GLN A 62 -8.65 30.99 14.15
CA GLN A 62 -9.00 31.60 12.87
C GLN A 62 -8.59 30.71 11.68
N SER A 63 -7.50 29.95 11.82
CA SER A 63 -7.04 29.02 10.78
C SER A 63 -7.83 27.71 10.73
N ARG A 64 -8.60 27.37 11.79
CA ARG A 64 -9.37 26.11 11.87
C ARG A 64 -10.39 25.97 10.74
N SER A 65 -11.15 27.02 10.45
CA SER A 65 -12.20 27.00 9.42
C SER A 65 -11.62 26.72 8.03
N HIS A 66 -10.41 27.20 7.75
CA HIS A 66 -9.72 27.03 6.48
C HIS A 66 -8.96 25.70 6.38
N LEU A 67 -8.43 25.18 7.49
CA LEU A 67 -7.65 23.94 7.51
C LEU A 67 -8.52 22.68 7.62
N ALA A 68 -9.69 22.76 8.25
CA ALA A 68 -10.55 21.59 8.49
C ALA A 68 -10.96 20.83 7.20
N PRO A 69 -11.38 21.49 6.10
CA PRO A 69 -11.70 20.78 4.87
C PRO A 69 -10.50 20.01 4.29
N THR A 70 -9.32 20.64 4.33
CA THR A 70 -8.08 20.06 3.80
C THR A 70 -7.58 18.89 4.66
N ILE A 71 -7.64 19.02 5.99
CA ILE A 71 -7.31 17.92 6.92
C ILE A 71 -8.24 16.72 6.69
N ASN A 72 -9.55 16.97 6.51
CA ASN A 72 -10.52 15.91 6.25
C ASN A 72 -10.27 15.22 4.90
N ALA A 73 -9.94 15.98 3.85
CA ALA A 73 -9.61 15.43 2.54
C ALA A 73 -8.36 14.53 2.60
N LEU A 74 -7.27 15.01 3.21
CA LEU A 74 -6.04 14.24 3.38
C LEU A 74 -6.24 12.98 4.23
N THR A 75 -7.07 13.07 5.28
CA THR A 75 -7.40 11.92 6.13
C THR A 75 -8.23 10.88 5.37
N ALA A 76 -9.20 11.31 4.57
CA ALA A 76 -9.98 10.41 3.72
C ALA A 76 -9.09 9.70 2.68
N GLN A 77 -8.14 10.44 2.12
CA GLN A 77 -7.18 9.90 1.16
C GLN A 77 -6.21 8.89 1.80
N LEU A 78 -5.67 9.19 2.98
CA LEU A 78 -4.87 8.24 3.76
C LEU A 78 -5.66 6.95 4.04
N SER A 79 -6.93 7.07 4.38
CA SER A 79 -7.81 5.91 4.60
C SER A 79 -7.97 5.06 3.32
N ALA A 80 -8.08 5.70 2.16
CA ALA A 80 -8.13 5.00 0.88
C ALA A 80 -6.80 4.31 0.54
N GLY A 81 -5.66 4.99 0.73
CA GLY A 81 -4.34 4.42 0.50
C GLY A 81 -4.05 3.18 1.36
N VAL A 82 -4.43 3.20 2.64
CA VAL A 82 -4.29 2.04 3.54
C VAL A 82 -5.15 0.86 3.07
N ARG A 83 -6.35 1.11 2.54
CA ARG A 83 -7.17 0.03 1.95
C ARG A 83 -6.49 -0.58 0.73
N GLN A 84 -5.96 0.25 -0.19
CA GLN A 84 -5.26 -0.23 -1.38
C GLN A 84 -4.02 -1.06 -1.02
N TYR A 85 -3.27 -0.64 -0.01
CA TYR A 85 -2.13 -1.40 0.51
C TYR A 85 -2.57 -2.77 1.04
N ASN A 86 -3.66 -2.82 1.81
CA ASN A 86 -4.20 -4.09 2.33
C ASN A 86 -4.72 -5.02 1.23
N GLU A 87 -5.32 -4.48 0.17
CA GLU A 87 -5.73 -5.24 -1.02
C GLU A 87 -4.53 -5.91 -1.69
N MET A 88 -3.44 -5.16 -1.90
CA MET A 88 -2.18 -5.71 -2.44
C MET A 88 -1.62 -6.82 -1.54
N VAL A 89 -1.57 -6.62 -0.22
CA VAL A 89 -1.11 -7.65 0.73
C VAL A 89 -2.00 -8.90 0.68
N THR A 90 -3.31 -8.71 0.50
CA THR A 90 -4.27 -9.81 0.37
C THR A 90 -4.06 -10.59 -0.93
N ALA A 91 -3.86 -9.90 -2.06
CA ALA A 91 -3.54 -10.54 -3.34
C ALA A 91 -2.23 -11.35 -3.26
N ALA A 92 -1.20 -10.79 -2.62
CA ALA A 92 0.07 -11.47 -2.36
C ALA A 92 -0.12 -12.73 -1.49
N ALA A 93 -0.95 -12.65 -0.45
CA ALA A 93 -1.26 -13.81 0.41
C ALA A 93 -2.02 -14.91 -0.35
N GLN A 94 -2.96 -14.54 -1.22
CA GLN A 94 -3.69 -15.49 -2.05
C GLN A 94 -2.77 -16.19 -3.06
N LEU A 95 -1.86 -15.46 -3.69
CA LEU A 95 -0.84 -16.03 -4.57
C LEU A 95 0.02 -17.04 -3.82
N VAL A 96 0.55 -16.67 -2.64
CA VAL A 96 1.35 -17.56 -1.78
C VAL A 96 0.57 -18.79 -1.34
N SER A 97 -0.70 -18.63 -0.95
CA SER A 97 -1.59 -19.73 -0.56
C SER A 97 -1.84 -20.69 -1.73
N SER A 98 -2.09 -20.16 -2.94
CA SER A 98 -2.34 -20.96 -4.14
C SER A 98 -1.11 -21.77 -4.59
N ALA A 99 0.09 -21.25 -4.37
CA ALA A 99 1.35 -21.92 -4.67
C ALA A 99 1.68 -23.02 -3.64
N ASN A 100 1.36 -22.80 -2.36
CA ASN A 100 1.67 -23.73 -1.27
C ASN A 100 0.56 -24.76 -0.97
N GLY A 101 -0.67 -24.54 -1.46
CA GLY A 101 -1.83 -25.43 -1.24
C GLY A 101 -1.74 -26.80 -1.93
N ASN A 102 -0.70 -27.08 -2.71
CA ASN A 102 -0.55 -28.28 -3.55
C ASN A 102 -0.04 -29.52 -2.78
N GLY A 103 -0.56 -29.76 -1.57
CA GLY A 103 -0.38 -31.02 -0.83
C GLY A 103 -1.30 -32.17 -1.31
N SER A 104 -2.07 -31.99 -2.38
CA SER A 104 -2.92 -33.02 -2.98
C SER A 104 -2.82 -32.99 -4.52
N PRO A 105 -2.87 -34.16 -5.19
CA PRO A 105 -2.50 -34.33 -6.61
C PRO A 105 -3.49 -33.72 -7.62
N ALA A 106 -4.43 -32.88 -7.19
CA ALA A 106 -5.19 -32.01 -8.08
C ALA A 106 -4.50 -30.65 -8.14
N ALA A 107 -3.48 -30.55 -9.00
CA ALA A 107 -2.73 -29.32 -9.25
C ALA A 107 -3.69 -28.13 -9.39
N THR A 108 -3.43 -27.04 -8.67
CA THR A 108 -3.99 -25.73 -9.03
C THR A 108 -3.77 -25.52 -10.53
N PRO A 109 -4.83 -25.30 -11.33
CA PRO A 109 -4.66 -25.10 -12.76
C PRO A 109 -3.71 -23.94 -12.98
N ALA A 110 -2.75 -24.06 -13.90
CA ALA A 110 -1.82 -22.98 -14.23
C ALA A 110 -2.57 -21.65 -14.55
N ALA A 111 -3.78 -21.75 -15.09
CA ALA A 111 -4.69 -20.62 -15.33
C ALA A 111 -5.13 -19.90 -14.04
N LEU A 112 -5.34 -20.62 -12.93
CA LEU A 112 -5.71 -20.05 -11.63
C LEU A 112 -4.52 -19.31 -11.02
N GLN A 113 -3.32 -19.89 -11.12
CA GLN A 113 -2.09 -19.26 -10.64
C GLN A 113 -1.77 -17.99 -11.43
N GLN A 114 -1.94 -18.02 -12.76
CA GLN A 114 -1.78 -16.84 -13.61
C GLN A 114 -2.75 -15.73 -13.21
N ARG A 115 -4.02 -16.07 -12.93
CA ARG A 115 -5.02 -15.10 -12.49
C ARG A 115 -4.62 -14.37 -11.19
N TYR A 116 -4.06 -15.09 -10.21
CA TYR A 116 -3.58 -14.46 -8.97
C TYR A 116 -2.34 -13.57 -9.19
N ARG A 117 -1.49 -13.92 -10.15
CA ARG A 117 -0.36 -13.05 -10.55
C ARG A 117 -0.87 -11.77 -11.23
N ASP A 118 -1.82 -11.89 -12.15
CA ASP A 118 -2.42 -10.73 -12.83
C ASP A 118 -3.12 -9.80 -11.82
N GLU A 119 -3.82 -10.36 -10.82
CA GLU A 119 -4.46 -9.58 -9.75
C GLU A 119 -3.44 -8.87 -8.85
N LEU A 120 -2.31 -9.52 -8.53
CA LEU A 120 -1.23 -8.89 -7.79
C LEU A 120 -0.55 -7.76 -8.59
N ALA A 121 -0.36 -7.95 -9.90
CA ALA A 121 0.21 -6.93 -10.78
C ALA A 121 -0.71 -5.70 -10.87
N ASP A 122 -2.01 -5.90 -11.11
CA ASP A 122 -3.01 -4.81 -11.12
C ASP A 122 -3.09 -4.08 -9.77
N ALA A 123 -3.02 -4.82 -8.65
CA ALA A 123 -2.95 -4.20 -7.32
C ALA A 123 -1.68 -3.35 -7.12
N THR A 124 -0.54 -3.81 -7.65
CA THR A 124 0.75 -3.10 -7.58
C THR A 124 0.73 -1.84 -8.45
N ASP A 125 0.21 -1.92 -9.67
CA ASP A 125 0.08 -0.77 -10.57
C ASP A 125 -0.82 0.32 -9.96
N ARG A 126 -1.94 -0.08 -9.36
CA ARG A 126 -2.81 0.84 -8.62
C ARG A 126 -2.07 1.49 -7.46
N LEU A 127 -1.28 0.71 -6.72
CA LEU A 127 -0.51 1.20 -5.58
C LEU A 127 0.54 2.24 -6.01
N ILE A 128 1.22 2.03 -7.14
CA ILE A 128 2.16 2.98 -7.75
C ILE A 128 1.44 4.26 -8.19
N GLY A 129 0.29 4.12 -8.86
CA GLY A 129 -0.54 5.26 -9.25
C GLY A 129 -0.96 6.11 -8.03
N TRP A 130 -1.30 5.45 -6.93
CA TRP A 130 -1.60 6.10 -5.66
C TRP A 130 -0.40 6.81 -5.04
N ALA A 131 0.79 6.18 -5.03
CA ALA A 131 2.00 6.83 -4.52
C ALA A 131 2.30 8.13 -5.25
N ARG A 132 2.21 8.13 -6.59
CA ARG A 132 2.38 9.33 -7.41
C ARG A 132 1.34 10.41 -7.09
N ALA A 133 0.08 10.02 -6.90
CA ALA A 133 -0.97 10.95 -6.51
C ALA A 133 -0.69 11.60 -5.13
N PHE A 134 -0.13 10.85 -4.17
CA PHE A 134 0.30 11.42 -2.89
C PHE A 134 1.48 12.39 -3.05
N ASP A 135 2.46 12.07 -3.89
CA ASP A 135 3.59 12.96 -4.19
C ASP A 135 3.12 14.28 -4.83
N GLU A 136 2.15 14.22 -5.75
CA GLU A 136 1.55 15.41 -6.36
C GLU A 136 0.84 16.31 -5.34
N LEU A 137 0.20 15.72 -4.33
CA LEU A 137 -0.49 16.48 -3.28
C LEU A 137 0.47 17.03 -2.22
N GLY A 138 1.54 16.29 -1.92
CA GLY A 138 2.64 16.75 -1.06
C GLY A 138 3.52 17.82 -1.71
N GLY A 139 3.48 17.91 -3.05
CA GLY A 139 4.21 18.88 -3.87
C GLY A 139 3.58 20.27 -3.97
N LEU A 140 2.43 20.52 -3.33
CA LEU A 140 1.85 21.86 -3.29
C LEU A 140 2.82 22.84 -2.60
N PRO A 141 3.20 23.95 -3.27
CA PRO A 141 4.26 24.83 -2.81
C PRO A 141 3.89 25.41 -1.45
N ARG A 142 4.79 25.24 -0.49
CA ARG A 142 4.76 25.99 0.77
C ARG A 142 5.11 27.44 0.43
N VAL A 143 4.08 28.24 0.19
CA VAL A 143 4.16 29.71 0.10
C VAL A 143 3.28 30.33 1.16
#